data_AF-A0A932D3Z6-F1
#
_entry.id   AF-A0A932D3Z6-F1
#
_cell.length_a   1.000
_cell.length_b   1.000
_cell.length_c   1.000
_cell.angle_alpha   90.00
_cell.angle_beta   90.00
_cell.angle_gamma   90.00
#
_symmetry.space_group_name_H-M   'P 1'
#
loop_
_entity.id
_entity.type
_entity.pdbx_description
1 polymer ?
#
loop_
_entity_poly.entity_id
_entity_poly.type
_entity_poly.pdbx_seq_one_letter_code
_entity_poly.pdbx_strand_id
1 'polypeptide(L)'
;MAQQRWSAIRLVAAFIVAASGCSGPRGGDHGSGGDGDDESCADGEEECGGTCVSACPQDEVRNDVSCACEPQCREGRVWENGRCVPIGGDGDADGDADTDADGDADTDADTDADIDTGCDLGEENCDGFCSDLDYDEDNCGFCFYECDSFFTCDLGQCVCDGTPEECGEEFCGDGDCNARETVDSCPDDCCDRGEHICRLVGPQCGCDDGDLCVLQVGERDCVAGDESREAFEDCSDEGNGEYVCEEGTICALPPGSEASCRPYCDDDLDCGGGGSACAWNFLDGAGDPIEDAWICSTPCDPLTSSGCSPGFGCRVYQSDGGDDLTECTAAAAEGGEDGDPCDSQTDCARGHTCISADGNITCREYCVRAGDDDCPDGLTCRQIEGLPTIDGVEYGYCS
;
A
#
# COMPACT_ATOMS: atom_id res chain seq x y z
N MET A 1 12.99 33.30 -8.56
CA MET A 1 12.65 32.01 -9.17
C MET A 1 13.88 31.12 -9.17
N ALA A 2 14.23 30.60 -8.00
CA ALA A 2 15.07 29.41 -7.87
C ALA A 2 14.08 28.31 -7.48
N GLN A 3 13.49 27.63 -8.46
CA GLN A 3 12.84 26.36 -8.20
C GLN A 3 13.92 25.48 -7.56
N GLN A 4 13.67 24.91 -6.38
CA GLN A 4 14.55 23.89 -5.82
C GLN A 4 14.36 22.60 -6.62
N ARG A 5 14.79 22.63 -7.88
CA ARG A 5 15.08 21.43 -8.65
C ARG A 5 16.35 20.87 -8.05
N TRP A 6 16.21 19.82 -7.24
CA TRP A 6 17.35 19.05 -6.80
C TRP A 6 17.91 18.36 -8.04
N SER A 7 19.13 18.71 -8.44
CA SER A 7 19.81 17.92 -9.46
C SER A 7 20.14 16.57 -8.83
N ALA A 8 19.51 15.48 -9.29
CA ALA A 8 19.77 14.08 -8.95
C ALA A 8 20.88 13.90 -7.90
N ILE A 9 20.51 13.99 -6.62
CA ILE A 9 21.47 13.78 -5.53
C ILE A 9 21.62 12.28 -5.34
N ARG A 10 22.88 11.86 -5.47
CA ARG A 10 23.34 10.51 -5.77
C ARG A 10 23.53 9.71 -4.48
N LEU A 11 22.80 8.61 -4.30
CA LEU A 11 23.12 7.64 -3.25
C LEU A 11 24.40 6.89 -3.64
N VAL A 12 25.49 7.13 -2.91
CA VAL A 12 26.67 6.25 -2.96
C VAL A 12 26.55 5.30 -1.77
N ALA A 13 26.40 4.01 -2.03
CA ALA A 13 26.32 2.99 -0.99
C ALA A 13 27.51 3.11 -0.01
N ALA A 14 27.22 3.47 1.23
CA ALA A 14 28.20 3.50 2.31
C ALA A 14 28.00 2.26 3.18
N PHE A 15 28.82 1.22 2.99
CA PHE A 15 28.82 0.07 3.90
C PHE A 15 30.22 -0.33 4.37
N ILE A 16 30.29 -0.56 5.68
CA ILE A 16 31.42 -1.09 6.43
C ILE A 16 31.20 -2.61 6.56
N VAL A 17 32.01 -3.40 5.85
CA VAL A 17 31.97 -4.87 5.93
C VAL A 17 32.95 -5.35 6.99
N ALA A 18 32.45 -6.01 8.04
CA ALA A 18 33.24 -6.80 8.99
C ALA A 18 32.96 -8.29 8.78
N ALA A 19 33.89 -8.99 8.12
CA ALA A 19 33.80 -10.43 7.92
C ALA A 19 34.13 -11.19 9.22
N SER A 20 33.24 -12.07 9.68
CA SER A 20 33.62 -13.16 10.57
C SER A 20 32.61 -14.31 10.53
N GLY A 21 33.09 -15.49 10.09
CA GLY A 21 32.31 -16.72 10.09
C GLY A 21 32.13 -17.31 11.49
N CYS A 22 31.09 -18.13 11.64
CA CYS A 22 30.93 -19.02 12.78
C CYS A 22 30.39 -20.39 12.35
N SER A 23 30.89 -21.40 13.07
CA SER A 23 30.74 -22.83 12.84
C SER A 23 29.53 -23.40 13.59
N GLY A 24 29.03 -24.53 13.11
CA GLY A 24 27.75 -25.16 13.47
C GLY A 24 27.52 -25.70 14.91
N PRO A 25 26.45 -26.51 15.09
CA PRO A 25 25.63 -26.47 16.31
C PRO A 25 25.92 -27.61 17.31
N ARG A 26 25.34 -27.48 18.52
CA ARG A 26 25.23 -28.55 19.53
C ARG A 26 23.78 -28.66 20.00
N GLY A 27 23.28 -29.90 20.03
CA GLY A 27 21.87 -30.25 20.20
C GLY A 27 21.35 -30.29 21.64
N GLY A 28 20.12 -30.81 21.77
CA GLY A 28 19.45 -31.02 23.06
C GLY A 28 18.02 -31.56 22.90
N ASP A 29 17.91 -32.88 22.96
CA ASP A 29 16.71 -33.75 22.92
C ASP A 29 15.93 -33.73 24.26
N HIS A 30 14.59 -33.89 24.27
CA HIS A 30 13.81 -34.53 25.35
C HIS A 30 12.29 -34.68 25.06
N GLY A 31 11.85 -35.93 24.82
CA GLY A 31 11.03 -36.67 25.81
C GLY A 31 9.48 -36.64 25.72
N SER A 32 8.92 -37.75 25.22
CA SER A 32 7.49 -38.15 25.18
C SER A 32 6.88 -38.58 26.54
N GLY A 33 5.53 -38.61 26.64
CA GLY A 33 4.81 -39.39 27.66
C GLY A 33 3.27 -39.27 27.75
N GLY A 34 2.54 -40.11 27.02
CA GLY A 34 1.53 -41.11 27.48
C GLY A 34 0.22 -40.76 28.23
N ASP A 35 -0.87 -41.32 27.66
CA ASP A 35 -2.04 -42.02 28.26
C ASP A 35 -3.35 -41.26 28.58
N GLY A 36 -4.45 -41.67 27.91
CA GLY A 36 -5.84 -41.42 28.31
C GLY A 36 -6.88 -41.72 27.23
N ASP A 37 -7.37 -42.96 27.16
CA ASP A 37 -8.53 -43.37 26.35
C ASP A 37 -9.84 -42.84 27.00
N ASP A 38 -10.29 -41.65 26.59
CA ASP A 38 -11.69 -41.24 26.60
C ASP A 38 -12.02 -40.95 25.13
N GLU A 39 -13.07 -41.58 24.57
CA GLU A 39 -13.56 -41.34 23.20
C GLU A 39 -14.24 -39.96 23.10
N SER A 40 -13.52 -38.91 23.48
CA SER A 40 -13.83 -37.54 23.13
C SER A 40 -13.10 -37.21 21.83
N CYS A 41 -13.82 -36.55 20.92
CA CYS A 41 -13.24 -36.01 19.69
C CYS A 41 -12.07 -35.07 20.01
N ALA A 42 -11.14 -34.92 19.07
CA ALA A 42 -9.96 -34.07 19.27
C ALA A 42 -10.40 -32.62 19.55
N ASP A 43 -9.55 -31.82 20.22
CA ASP A 43 -9.85 -30.40 20.48
C ASP A 43 -10.20 -29.67 19.17
N GLY A 44 -11.46 -29.22 19.04
CA GLY A 44 -11.99 -28.58 17.83
C GLY A 44 -12.96 -29.44 17.00
N GLU A 45 -13.22 -30.68 17.40
CA GLU A 45 -14.20 -31.58 16.75
C GLU A 45 -15.45 -31.78 17.63
N GLU A 46 -16.61 -31.98 17.01
CA GLU A 46 -17.89 -32.26 17.69
C GLU A 46 -18.41 -33.67 17.35
N GLU A 47 -19.10 -34.31 18.29
CA GLU A 47 -19.62 -35.67 18.14
C GLU A 47 -20.96 -35.67 17.37
N CYS A 48 -20.99 -36.23 16.15
CA CYS A 48 -22.20 -36.40 15.34
C CYS A 48 -22.50 -37.89 15.14
N GLY A 49 -23.63 -38.37 15.67
CA GLY A 49 -24.08 -39.76 15.47
C GLY A 49 -23.09 -40.84 15.95
N GLY A 50 -22.21 -40.51 16.91
CA GLY A 50 -21.15 -41.40 17.42
C GLY A 50 -19.87 -41.39 16.58
N THR A 51 -19.65 -40.39 15.73
CA THR A 51 -18.40 -40.17 14.98
C THR A 51 -17.91 -38.74 15.15
N CYS A 52 -16.60 -38.57 15.29
CA CYS A 52 -15.95 -37.27 15.44
C CYS A 52 -15.71 -36.62 14.09
N VAL A 53 -16.02 -35.32 14.01
CA VAL A 53 -15.99 -34.59 12.76
C VAL A 53 -15.63 -33.12 12.99
N SER A 54 -14.80 -32.56 12.11
CA SER A 54 -14.42 -31.14 12.12
C SER A 54 -15.60 -30.22 11.80
N ALA A 55 -15.56 -28.99 12.32
CA ALA A 55 -16.60 -27.98 12.13
C ALA A 55 -16.90 -27.73 10.65
N CYS A 56 -18.15 -27.37 10.34
CA CYS A 56 -18.54 -26.97 8.99
C CYS A 56 -17.92 -25.61 8.63
N PRO A 57 -17.64 -25.35 7.33
CA PRO A 57 -17.23 -24.03 6.85
C PRO A 57 -18.24 -22.95 7.27
N GLN A 58 -17.80 -21.68 7.25
CA GLN A 58 -18.66 -20.56 7.67
C GLN A 58 -20.00 -20.57 6.90
N ASP A 59 -21.08 -20.25 7.63
CA ASP A 59 -22.47 -20.15 7.15
C ASP A 59 -23.23 -21.47 6.83
N GLU A 60 -22.66 -22.64 7.14
CA GLU A 60 -23.36 -23.94 7.07
C GLU A 60 -23.74 -24.48 8.46
N VAL A 61 -24.85 -25.23 8.56
CA VAL A 61 -25.26 -25.92 9.81
C VAL A 61 -25.20 -27.42 9.60
N ARG A 62 -24.62 -28.13 10.57
CA ARG A 62 -24.50 -29.59 10.50
C ARG A 62 -25.85 -30.25 10.76
N ASN A 63 -26.25 -31.14 9.85
CA ASN A 63 -27.44 -31.95 10.05
C ASN A 63 -27.12 -33.16 10.94
N ASP A 64 -27.75 -33.23 12.12
CA ASP A 64 -27.55 -34.29 13.13
C ASP A 64 -27.90 -35.72 12.62
N VAL A 65 -28.62 -35.84 11.51
CA VAL A 65 -29.09 -37.12 10.97
C VAL A 65 -28.21 -37.62 9.82
N SER A 66 -27.69 -36.73 8.97
CA SER A 66 -26.86 -37.08 7.81
C SER A 66 -25.36 -36.85 8.02
N CYS A 67 -24.98 -36.12 9.09
CA CYS A 67 -23.62 -35.65 9.37
C CYS A 67 -22.95 -34.94 8.17
N ALA A 68 -23.75 -34.36 7.29
CA ALA A 68 -23.34 -33.46 6.22
C ALA A 68 -23.55 -32.00 6.65
N CYS A 69 -22.74 -31.10 6.11
CA CYS A 69 -22.98 -29.67 6.24
C CYS A 69 -23.99 -29.27 5.17
N GLU A 70 -25.12 -28.69 5.59
CA GLU A 70 -26.18 -28.23 4.69
C GLU A 70 -26.28 -26.70 4.79
N PRO A 71 -26.59 -26.01 3.67
CA PRO A 71 -26.74 -24.56 3.66
C PRO A 71 -28.00 -24.19 4.45
N GLN A 72 -27.81 -23.73 5.69
CA GLN A 72 -28.89 -23.20 6.52
C GLN A 72 -28.45 -21.85 7.08
N CYS A 73 -28.89 -20.77 6.44
CA CYS A 73 -28.64 -19.43 6.93
C CYS A 73 -29.38 -19.17 8.24
N ARG A 74 -28.75 -18.42 9.16
CA ARG A 74 -29.39 -17.95 10.40
C ARG A 74 -30.63 -17.10 10.07
N GLU A 75 -31.59 -17.08 10.98
CA GLU A 75 -32.85 -16.33 10.86
C GLU A 75 -32.58 -14.87 10.43
N GLY A 76 -33.18 -14.43 9.31
CA GLY A 76 -32.91 -13.11 8.70
C GLY A 76 -31.91 -13.10 7.54
N ARG A 77 -31.49 -14.28 7.02
CA ARG A 77 -30.57 -14.42 5.88
C ARG A 77 -31.07 -15.46 4.86
N VAL A 78 -30.66 -15.34 3.60
CA VAL A 78 -30.93 -16.29 2.50
C VAL A 78 -29.63 -16.75 1.85
N TRP A 79 -29.64 -17.97 1.28
CA TRP A 79 -28.48 -18.56 0.61
C TRP A 79 -28.48 -18.16 -0.87
N GLU A 80 -27.54 -17.30 -1.26
CA GLU A 80 -27.37 -16.83 -2.64
C GLU A 80 -25.89 -16.93 -3.01
N ASN A 81 -25.61 -17.42 -4.23
CA ASN A 81 -24.25 -17.52 -4.80
C ASN A 81 -23.18 -18.09 -3.86
N GLY A 82 -23.54 -19.11 -3.07
CA GLY A 82 -22.59 -19.80 -2.19
C GLY A 82 -22.33 -19.13 -0.84
N ARG A 83 -23.11 -18.11 -0.44
CA ARG A 83 -22.98 -17.43 0.86
C ARG A 83 -24.35 -17.03 1.45
N CYS A 84 -24.40 -16.86 2.78
CA CYS A 84 -25.59 -16.32 3.45
C CYS A 84 -25.62 -14.79 3.45
N VAL A 85 -26.48 -14.21 2.62
CA VAL A 85 -26.72 -12.76 2.54
C VAL A 85 -27.92 -12.35 3.42
N PRO A 86 -27.97 -11.12 3.98
CA PRO A 86 -29.15 -10.60 4.67
C PRO A 86 -30.41 -10.70 3.80
N ILE A 87 -31.54 -11.10 4.38
CA ILE A 87 -32.83 -10.83 3.74
C ILE A 87 -32.94 -9.32 3.67
N GLY A 88 -32.83 -8.75 2.47
CA GLY A 88 -33.04 -7.32 2.24
C GLY A 88 -34.40 -6.93 2.80
N GLY A 89 -34.39 -6.34 3.99
CA GLY A 89 -35.54 -5.65 4.54
C GLY A 89 -35.57 -4.29 3.87
N ASP A 90 -36.63 -4.02 3.12
CA ASP A 90 -37.17 -2.68 2.98
C ASP A 90 -37.62 -2.24 4.38
N GLY A 91 -36.65 -1.80 5.17
CA GLY A 91 -36.79 -1.45 6.58
C GLY A 91 -37.54 -0.16 6.79
N ASP A 92 -38.76 -0.03 6.28
CA ASP A 92 -39.59 1.16 6.50
C ASP A 92 -40.60 0.88 7.60
N ALA A 93 -40.08 0.94 8.83
CA ALA A 93 -40.87 0.86 10.05
C ALA A 93 -40.59 2.02 11.02
N ASP A 94 -40.13 3.16 10.53
CA ASP A 94 -40.33 4.46 11.16
C ASP A 94 -41.24 5.33 10.30
N GLY A 95 -42.39 5.69 10.87
CA GLY A 95 -43.27 6.68 10.28
C GLY A 95 -42.71 8.07 10.51
N ASP A 96 -41.64 8.43 9.81
CA ASP A 96 -41.30 9.82 9.56
C ASP A 96 -41.78 10.26 8.18
N ALA A 97 -42.16 11.53 8.15
CA ALA A 97 -42.69 12.18 6.98
C ALA A 97 -41.51 12.79 6.25
N ASP A 98 -41.10 12.16 5.17
CA ASP A 98 -40.18 12.77 4.22
C ASP A 98 -40.83 14.06 3.71
N THR A 99 -40.20 15.17 4.09
CA THR A 99 -40.41 16.45 3.45
C THR A 99 -39.22 16.63 2.52
N ASP A 100 -39.30 16.04 1.33
CA ASP A 100 -38.47 16.43 0.21
C ASP A 100 -38.94 17.78 -0.37
N ALA A 101 -38.03 18.43 -1.07
CA ALA A 101 -38.04 19.87 -1.30
C ALA A 101 -38.83 20.31 -2.54
N ASP A 102 -39.64 19.45 -3.13
CA ASP A 102 -40.50 19.79 -4.28
C ASP A 102 -41.98 19.39 -4.14
N GLY A 103 -42.34 18.63 -3.11
CA GLY A 103 -43.71 18.60 -2.60
C GLY A 103 -44.79 18.31 -3.63
N ASP A 104 -44.70 17.17 -4.30
CA ASP A 104 -45.87 16.46 -4.80
C ASP A 104 -45.89 15.00 -4.31
N ALA A 105 -47.10 14.59 -3.93
CA ALA A 105 -47.41 13.28 -3.42
C ALA A 105 -48.35 12.63 -4.43
N ASP A 106 -47.78 12.02 -5.47
CA ASP A 106 -48.58 11.39 -6.52
C ASP A 106 -48.33 9.89 -6.51
N THR A 107 -49.35 9.18 -6.04
CA THR A 107 -49.53 7.74 -6.21
C THR A 107 -50.24 7.51 -7.54
N ASP A 108 -49.52 7.31 -8.63
CA ASP A 108 -50.02 6.52 -9.76
C ASP A 108 -48.95 5.74 -10.51
N ALA A 109 -49.28 4.47 -10.73
CA ALA A 109 -48.56 3.58 -11.60
C ALA A 109 -48.74 4.03 -13.05
N ASP A 110 -47.60 4.22 -13.71
CA ASP A 110 -47.34 4.17 -15.14
C ASP A 110 -48.11 5.17 -16.02
N THR A 111 -47.53 6.31 -16.39
CA THR A 111 -47.07 6.59 -17.77
C THR A 111 -46.33 7.94 -17.87
N ASP A 112 -45.11 7.85 -18.40
CA ASP A 112 -44.34 8.83 -19.19
C ASP A 112 -44.10 10.27 -18.65
N ALA A 113 -42.91 10.52 -18.10
CA ALA A 113 -41.77 11.07 -18.86
C ALA A 113 -40.83 11.92 -17.98
N ASP A 114 -39.91 11.22 -17.35
CA ASP A 114 -38.66 11.73 -16.84
C ASP A 114 -37.62 10.62 -16.98
N ILE A 115 -36.44 11.06 -17.36
CA ILE A 115 -35.30 10.27 -17.76
C ILE A 115 -34.76 9.56 -16.52
N ASP A 116 -35.13 8.30 -16.34
CA ASP A 116 -34.33 7.37 -15.56
C ASP A 116 -33.40 6.65 -16.55
N THR A 117 -32.35 7.37 -16.96
CA THR A 117 -31.18 6.75 -17.59
C THR A 117 -30.21 6.32 -16.49
N GLY A 118 -30.70 5.70 -15.43
CA GLY A 118 -29.90 5.24 -14.32
C GLY A 118 -30.14 3.75 -14.17
N CYS A 119 -29.10 2.97 -14.33
CA CYS A 119 -29.11 1.61 -13.83
C CYS A 119 -29.13 1.59 -12.31
N ASP A 120 -29.29 0.42 -11.69
CA ASP A 120 -29.26 0.34 -10.22
C ASP A 120 -27.89 0.84 -9.71
N LEU A 121 -27.83 1.23 -8.43
CA LEU A 121 -26.57 1.68 -7.83
C LEU A 121 -25.50 0.60 -7.96
N GLY A 122 -24.42 0.91 -8.69
CA GLY A 122 -23.33 -0.03 -9.01
C GLY A 122 -23.36 -0.54 -10.44
N GLU A 123 -24.38 -0.21 -11.23
CA GLU A 123 -24.50 -0.62 -12.63
C GLU A 123 -24.39 0.57 -13.60
N GLU A 124 -23.90 0.30 -14.82
CA GLU A 124 -23.78 1.26 -15.92
C GLU A 124 -24.75 0.88 -17.06
N ASN A 125 -25.28 1.89 -17.78
CA ASN A 125 -26.15 1.67 -18.93
C ASN A 125 -25.36 1.33 -20.19
N CYS A 126 -25.37 0.04 -20.54
CA CYS A 126 -24.74 -0.54 -21.72
C CYS A 126 -25.66 -0.57 -22.93
N ASP A 127 -26.03 0.62 -23.42
CA ASP A 127 -26.81 0.80 -24.67
C ASP A 127 -28.20 0.12 -24.61
N GLY A 128 -28.86 0.25 -23.45
CA GLY A 128 -30.25 -0.18 -23.24
C GLY A 128 -30.44 -1.34 -22.27
N PHE A 129 -29.37 -1.83 -21.63
CA PHE A 129 -29.44 -2.70 -20.46
C PHE A 129 -28.44 -2.25 -19.40
N CYS A 130 -28.63 -2.70 -18.17
CA CYS A 130 -27.80 -2.37 -17.03
C CYS A 130 -26.83 -3.49 -16.73
N SER A 131 -25.59 -3.12 -16.45
CA SER A 131 -24.50 -4.06 -16.21
C SER A 131 -23.64 -3.58 -15.06
N ASP A 132 -23.31 -4.49 -14.15
CA ASP A 132 -22.28 -4.26 -13.15
C ASP A 132 -20.91 -4.34 -13.84
N LEU A 133 -20.28 -3.20 -14.07
CA LEU A 133 -18.97 -3.16 -14.74
C LEU A 133 -17.87 -3.76 -13.88
N ASP A 134 -18.09 -3.93 -12.58
CA ASP A 134 -17.07 -4.47 -11.68
C ASP A 134 -17.02 -6.00 -11.73
N TYR A 135 -18.11 -6.67 -12.12
CA TYR A 135 -18.24 -8.13 -12.02
C TYR A 135 -18.89 -8.82 -13.22
N ASP A 136 -19.45 -8.09 -14.18
CA ASP A 136 -20.00 -8.69 -15.41
C ASP A 136 -18.88 -9.02 -16.41
N GLU A 137 -18.64 -10.32 -16.60
CA GLU A 137 -17.67 -10.86 -17.56
C GLU A 137 -17.92 -10.40 -19.00
N ASP A 138 -19.16 -10.06 -19.37
CA ASP A 138 -19.51 -9.59 -20.72
C ASP A 138 -19.34 -8.06 -20.91
N ASN A 139 -19.08 -7.32 -19.82
CA ASN A 139 -19.06 -5.85 -19.79
C ASN A 139 -18.01 -5.28 -18.81
N CYS A 140 -16.88 -5.95 -18.64
CA CYS A 140 -15.94 -5.67 -17.57
C CYS A 140 -15.21 -4.32 -17.73
N GLY A 141 -15.36 -3.43 -16.76
CA GLY A 141 -14.80 -2.07 -16.75
C GLY A 141 -15.45 -1.09 -17.72
N PHE A 142 -16.04 -1.56 -18.82
CA PHE A 142 -16.90 -0.79 -19.71
C PHE A 142 -17.80 -1.70 -20.56
N CYS A 143 -18.92 -1.12 -20.99
CA CYS A 143 -19.93 -1.82 -21.77
C CYS A 143 -19.37 -2.52 -23.03
N PHE A 144 -19.78 -3.77 -23.24
CA PHE A 144 -19.37 -4.65 -24.33
C PHE A 144 -17.88 -5.02 -24.32
N TYR A 145 -17.24 -4.98 -23.14
CA TYR A 145 -15.91 -5.53 -22.93
C TYR A 145 -15.99 -6.92 -22.31
N GLU A 146 -16.09 -7.92 -23.18
CA GLU A 146 -16.12 -9.34 -22.78
C GLU A 146 -14.70 -9.80 -22.39
N CYS A 147 -14.56 -10.37 -21.19
CA CYS A 147 -13.34 -11.03 -20.78
C CYS A 147 -13.07 -12.26 -21.64
N ASP A 148 -11.81 -12.47 -21.99
CA ASP A 148 -11.41 -13.65 -22.76
C ASP A 148 -11.65 -14.94 -21.95
N SER A 149 -11.61 -16.08 -22.64
CA SER A 149 -11.73 -17.39 -21.97
C SER A 149 -10.67 -17.53 -20.88
N PHE A 150 -11.06 -18.02 -19.69
CA PHE A 150 -10.21 -18.15 -18.48
C PHE A 150 -9.90 -16.83 -17.76
N PHE A 151 -10.73 -15.80 -17.98
CA PHE A 151 -10.71 -14.54 -17.23
C PHE A 151 -12.08 -14.29 -16.61
N THR A 152 -12.08 -13.81 -15.38
CA THR A 152 -13.26 -13.34 -14.64
C THR A 152 -13.17 -11.83 -14.48
N CYS A 153 -14.32 -11.13 -14.46
CA CYS A 153 -14.31 -9.71 -14.12
C CYS A 153 -14.21 -9.53 -12.59
N ASP A 154 -13.15 -8.85 -12.14
CA ASP A 154 -12.96 -8.45 -10.75
C ASP A 154 -12.63 -6.95 -10.68
N LEU A 155 -13.49 -6.18 -10.03
CA LEU A 155 -13.36 -4.74 -9.83
C LEU A 155 -13.09 -3.98 -11.14
N GLY A 156 -13.77 -4.40 -12.21
CA GLY A 156 -13.72 -3.75 -13.52
C GLY A 156 -12.50 -4.13 -14.36
N GLN A 157 -11.84 -5.22 -14.01
CA GLN A 157 -10.70 -5.75 -14.74
C GLN A 157 -10.88 -7.25 -15.02
N CYS A 158 -10.57 -7.66 -16.25
CA CYS A 158 -10.48 -9.08 -16.56
C CYS A 158 -9.22 -9.66 -15.91
N VAL A 159 -9.42 -10.48 -14.89
CA VAL A 159 -8.37 -11.16 -14.13
C VAL A 159 -8.35 -12.64 -14.52
N CYS A 160 -7.18 -13.17 -14.81
CA CYS A 160 -6.98 -14.58 -15.15
C CYS A 160 -7.34 -15.47 -13.96
N ASP A 161 -8.29 -16.40 -14.13
CA ASP A 161 -8.66 -17.42 -13.15
C ASP A 161 -8.19 -18.84 -13.56
N GLY A 162 -7.60 -18.95 -14.76
CA GLY A 162 -7.02 -20.18 -15.32
C GLY A 162 -5.58 -20.47 -14.87
N THR A 163 -5.01 -21.55 -15.39
CA THR A 163 -3.57 -21.85 -15.23
C THR A 163 -2.73 -20.95 -16.16
N PRO A 164 -1.42 -20.75 -15.88
CA PRO A 164 -0.54 -19.95 -16.75
C PRO A 164 -0.54 -20.41 -18.23
N GLU A 165 -0.72 -21.71 -18.47
CA GLU A 165 -0.83 -22.29 -19.82
C GLU A 165 -2.17 -21.96 -20.52
N GLU A 166 -3.22 -21.62 -19.75
CA GLU A 166 -4.57 -21.30 -20.23
C GLU A 166 -4.77 -19.80 -20.48
N CYS A 167 -4.11 -18.93 -19.70
CA CYS A 167 -4.17 -17.48 -19.87
C CYS A 167 -3.22 -16.93 -20.96
N GLY A 168 -2.28 -17.76 -21.44
CA GLY A 168 -1.50 -17.53 -22.66
C GLY A 168 -0.22 -16.70 -22.50
N GLU A 169 0.73 -16.90 -23.43
CA GLU A 169 2.04 -16.21 -23.48
C GLU A 169 1.94 -14.69 -23.78
N GLU A 170 0.74 -14.16 -23.99
CA GLU A 170 0.48 -12.73 -24.22
C GLU A 170 0.15 -11.99 -22.91
N PHE A 171 -0.01 -12.73 -21.80
CA PHE A 171 -0.29 -12.22 -20.45
C PHE A 171 0.78 -12.62 -19.42
N CYS A 172 1.41 -13.79 -19.59
CA CYS A 172 2.68 -14.11 -18.95
C CYS A 172 3.71 -14.40 -20.06
N GLY A 173 4.59 -13.46 -20.34
CA GLY A 173 5.71 -13.52 -21.28
C GLY A 173 6.03 -12.19 -21.97
N ASP A 174 5.42 -11.07 -21.55
CA ASP A 174 5.64 -9.76 -22.17
C ASP A 174 6.90 -9.05 -21.62
N GLY A 175 7.45 -9.57 -20.51
CA GLY A 175 8.66 -9.10 -19.85
C GLY A 175 8.41 -8.00 -18.80
N ASP A 176 7.16 -7.62 -18.58
CA ASP A 176 6.72 -6.71 -17.53
C ASP A 176 6.05 -7.49 -16.39
N CYS A 177 6.08 -6.94 -15.17
CA CYS A 177 5.35 -7.47 -14.02
C CYS A 177 4.47 -6.33 -13.54
N ASN A 178 3.23 -6.29 -14.02
CA ASN A 178 2.26 -5.23 -13.81
C ASN A 178 1.15 -5.67 -12.84
N ALA A 179 0.21 -4.77 -12.51
CA ALA A 179 -0.85 -5.04 -11.54
C ALA A 179 -1.78 -6.23 -11.88
N ARG A 180 -1.69 -6.82 -13.08
CA ARG A 180 -2.44 -8.00 -13.51
C ARG A 180 -1.63 -9.30 -13.42
N GLU A 181 -0.33 -9.20 -13.15
CA GLU A 181 0.58 -10.32 -12.97
C GLU A 181 0.99 -10.42 -11.50
N THR A 182 0.88 -11.62 -10.92
CA THR A 182 1.39 -11.93 -9.59
C THR A 182 2.43 -13.02 -9.71
N VAL A 183 3.26 -13.20 -8.69
CA VAL A 183 4.21 -14.32 -8.63
C VAL A 183 3.48 -15.68 -8.76
N ASP A 184 2.22 -15.75 -8.32
CA ASP A 184 1.41 -16.97 -8.43
C ASP A 184 0.78 -17.14 -9.83
N SER A 185 0.38 -16.06 -10.49
CA SER A 185 -0.26 -16.11 -11.82
C SER A 185 0.73 -16.09 -12.98
N CYS A 186 1.88 -15.41 -12.84
CA CYS A 186 2.91 -15.23 -13.86
C CYS A 186 4.35 -15.26 -13.28
N PRO A 187 4.80 -16.37 -12.68
CA PRO A 187 6.14 -16.47 -12.09
C PRO A 187 7.27 -16.28 -13.12
N ASP A 188 7.06 -16.67 -14.38
CA ASP A 188 8.08 -16.53 -15.42
C ASP A 188 8.30 -15.05 -15.82
N ASP A 189 7.30 -14.17 -15.71
CA ASP A 189 7.46 -12.73 -15.97
C ASP A 189 7.87 -11.95 -14.73
N CYS A 190 7.26 -12.24 -13.58
CA CYS A 190 7.54 -11.54 -12.34
C CYS A 190 8.84 -11.98 -11.66
N CYS A 191 9.36 -13.17 -11.96
CA CYS A 191 10.54 -13.75 -11.30
C CYS A 191 11.64 -14.21 -12.25
N ASP A 192 11.40 -14.29 -13.56
CA ASP A 192 12.40 -14.74 -14.54
C ASP A 192 12.84 -13.61 -15.50
N ARG A 193 13.08 -12.40 -14.97
CA ARG A 193 14.00 -11.47 -15.65
C ARG A 193 15.43 -11.98 -15.45
N GLY A 194 15.85 -12.91 -16.31
CA GLY A 194 17.13 -13.62 -16.34
C GLY A 194 18.42 -12.77 -16.38
N GLU A 195 18.37 -11.51 -15.95
CA GLU A 195 19.48 -10.61 -15.67
C GLU A 195 19.77 -10.47 -14.16
N HIS A 196 18.83 -10.84 -13.28
CA HIS A 196 18.98 -10.72 -11.82
C HIS A 196 18.55 -11.99 -11.07
N ILE A 197 19.14 -12.25 -9.89
CA ILE A 197 18.87 -13.47 -9.09
C ILE A 197 17.49 -13.45 -8.40
N CYS A 198 16.91 -12.27 -8.15
CA CYS A 198 15.63 -12.10 -7.46
C CYS A 198 15.00 -10.71 -7.71
N ARG A 199 13.71 -10.54 -7.37
CA ARG A 199 12.94 -9.27 -7.47
C ARG A 199 12.95 -8.52 -6.12
N LEU A 200 13.22 -7.20 -6.16
CA LEU A 200 13.33 -6.36 -4.94
C LEU A 200 11.97 -5.86 -4.42
N VAL A 201 11.07 -5.47 -5.33
CA VAL A 201 9.73 -4.93 -4.99
C VAL A 201 8.78 -6.07 -4.63
N GLY A 202 7.92 -5.83 -3.64
CA GLY A 202 6.93 -6.80 -3.17
C GLY A 202 5.87 -7.16 -4.22
N PRO A 203 5.33 -8.39 -4.23
CA PRO A 203 5.85 -9.57 -3.51
C PRO A 203 7.23 -9.98 -4.05
N GLN A 204 8.20 -10.25 -3.16
CA GLN A 204 9.53 -10.64 -3.61
C GLN A 204 9.51 -12.07 -4.15
N CYS A 205 10.42 -12.36 -5.08
CA CYS A 205 10.59 -13.72 -5.59
C CYS A 205 11.98 -13.96 -6.16
N GLY A 206 12.29 -15.22 -6.44
CA GLY A 206 13.60 -15.70 -6.90
C GLY A 206 14.52 -16.21 -5.77
N CYS A 207 14.14 -16.01 -4.51
CA CYS A 207 14.82 -16.57 -3.35
C CYS A 207 14.10 -17.82 -2.79
N ASP A 208 14.82 -18.65 -2.03
CA ASP A 208 14.25 -19.81 -1.34
C ASP A 208 13.27 -19.37 -0.23
N ASP A 209 12.34 -20.25 0.17
CA ASP A 209 11.37 -19.95 1.23
C ASP A 209 12.04 -19.41 2.51
N GLY A 210 11.66 -18.20 2.93
CA GLY A 210 12.19 -17.53 4.12
C GLY A 210 13.46 -16.71 3.87
N ASP A 211 13.96 -16.65 2.63
CA ASP A 211 15.00 -15.71 2.21
C ASP A 211 14.37 -14.47 1.56
N LEU A 212 15.00 -13.31 1.77
CA LEU A 212 14.62 -12.00 1.25
C LEU A 212 15.55 -11.63 0.09
N CYS A 213 14.99 -11.01 -0.94
CA CYS A 213 15.76 -10.38 -2.00
C CYS A 213 16.21 -8.99 -1.57
N VAL A 214 17.52 -8.75 -1.56
CA VAL A 214 18.08 -7.47 -1.11
C VAL A 214 19.18 -6.99 -2.05
N LEU A 215 19.46 -5.69 -2.04
CA LEU A 215 20.60 -5.13 -2.75
C LEU A 215 21.86 -5.14 -1.86
N GLN A 216 22.83 -6.00 -2.17
CA GLN A 216 24.17 -6.04 -1.58
C GLN A 216 25.23 -5.49 -2.53
N VAL A 217 25.91 -4.41 -2.13
CA VAL A 217 27.05 -3.86 -2.89
C VAL A 217 26.70 -3.55 -4.36
N GLY A 218 25.45 -3.19 -4.62
CA GLY A 218 24.92 -2.88 -5.95
C GLY A 218 24.52 -4.10 -6.79
N GLU A 219 24.46 -5.29 -6.19
CA GLU A 219 23.98 -6.52 -6.81
C GLU A 219 22.87 -7.13 -5.95
N ARG A 220 21.92 -7.83 -6.56
CA ARG A 220 20.83 -8.49 -5.83
C ARG A 220 21.36 -9.78 -5.20
N ASP A 221 20.96 -10.06 -3.96
CA ASP A 221 21.37 -11.24 -3.20
C ASP A 221 20.18 -11.79 -2.40
N CYS A 222 20.15 -13.10 -2.21
CA CYS A 222 19.16 -13.76 -1.36
C CYS A 222 19.76 -13.97 0.03
N VAL A 223 19.12 -13.39 1.05
CA VAL A 223 19.60 -13.43 2.43
C VAL A 223 18.51 -13.98 3.33
N ALA A 224 18.88 -14.74 4.36
CA ALA A 224 17.89 -15.23 5.33
C ALA A 224 17.12 -14.07 5.96
N GLY A 225 15.80 -14.12 5.90
CA GLY A 225 14.92 -13.16 6.57
C GLY A 225 14.88 -13.41 8.08
N ASP A 226 14.85 -12.33 8.86
CA ASP A 226 14.59 -12.38 10.30
C ASP A 226 13.37 -11.53 10.68
N GLU A 227 12.92 -11.67 11.94
CA GLU A 227 11.84 -10.85 12.50
C GLU A 227 12.26 -9.38 12.46
N SER A 228 11.63 -8.65 11.55
CA SER A 228 12.17 -7.42 11.01
C SER A 228 11.27 -6.23 11.33
N ARG A 229 11.88 -5.05 11.33
CA ARG A 229 11.23 -3.75 11.52
C ARG A 229 10.33 -3.42 10.34
N GLU A 230 9.22 -2.76 10.65
CA GLU A 230 8.21 -2.35 9.67
C GLU A 230 8.74 -1.20 8.77
N ALA A 231 8.07 -0.98 7.65
CA ALA A 231 8.33 0.14 6.77
C ALA A 231 8.38 1.48 7.54
N PHE A 232 9.41 2.25 7.21
CA PHE A 232 9.80 3.56 7.75
C PHE A 232 10.29 3.57 9.20
N GLU A 233 10.44 2.42 9.87
CA GLU A 233 11.06 2.37 11.19
C GLU A 233 12.57 2.64 11.14
N ASP A 234 13.10 3.24 12.22
CA ASP A 234 14.53 3.53 12.36
C ASP A 234 15.35 2.22 12.38
N CYS A 235 16.29 2.13 11.44
CA CYS A 235 17.18 0.98 11.29
C CYS A 235 18.63 1.30 11.66
N SER A 236 18.89 2.47 12.27
CA SER A 236 20.24 2.97 12.56
C SER A 236 21.00 2.24 13.68
N ASP A 237 20.36 1.33 14.41
CA ASP A 237 20.98 0.63 15.54
C ASP A 237 22.20 -0.22 15.10
N GLU A 238 23.39 0.27 15.47
CA GLU A 238 24.70 -0.32 15.25
C GLU A 238 24.86 -1.65 15.99
N GLY A 239 24.82 -2.80 15.30
CA GLY A 239 24.99 -4.09 15.99
C GLY A 239 25.64 -5.20 15.20
N ASN A 240 25.00 -5.63 14.12
CA ASN A 240 25.48 -6.66 13.22
C ASN A 240 24.98 -6.27 11.83
N GLY A 241 25.71 -6.54 10.76
CA GLY A 241 25.22 -6.36 9.39
C GLY A 241 24.09 -7.33 9.06
N GLU A 242 23.02 -7.26 9.84
CA GLU A 242 21.84 -8.11 9.85
C GLU A 242 20.69 -7.29 9.24
N TYR A 243 19.91 -7.95 8.40
CA TYR A 243 18.84 -7.35 7.62
C TYR A 243 17.63 -7.11 8.50
N VAL A 244 17.69 -6.04 9.28
CA VAL A 244 16.68 -5.73 10.30
C VAL A 244 15.35 -5.21 9.75
N CYS A 245 15.12 -5.22 8.45
CA CYS A 245 13.96 -4.60 7.79
C CYS A 245 13.12 -5.65 7.05
N GLU A 246 11.81 -5.46 7.02
CA GLU A 246 10.87 -6.46 6.51
C GLU A 246 11.04 -6.72 5.01
N GLU A 247 10.43 -7.81 4.54
CA GLU A 247 10.43 -8.16 3.12
C GLU A 247 10.00 -6.98 2.26
N GLY A 248 10.68 -6.79 1.12
CA GLY A 248 10.41 -5.66 0.24
C GLY A 248 10.97 -4.33 0.74
N THR A 249 11.72 -4.30 1.86
CA THR A 249 12.33 -3.08 2.38
C THR A 249 13.84 -3.19 2.58
N ILE A 250 14.53 -2.06 2.65
CA ILE A 250 15.97 -1.96 2.90
C ILE A 250 16.29 -0.83 3.88
N CYS A 251 17.21 -1.09 4.81
CA CYS A 251 17.76 -0.03 5.65
C CYS A 251 18.56 0.96 4.78
N ALA A 252 17.96 2.11 4.50
CA ALA A 252 18.53 3.12 3.63
C ALA A 252 18.67 4.45 4.36
N LEU A 253 19.77 5.15 4.06
CA LEU A 253 20.06 6.49 4.55
C LEU A 253 20.25 7.43 3.36
N PRO A 254 19.17 7.99 2.79
CA PRO A 254 19.28 9.01 1.76
C PRO A 254 20.09 10.23 2.25
N PRO A 255 20.76 10.96 1.35
CA PRO A 255 21.59 12.10 1.76
C PRO A 255 20.81 13.19 2.50
N GLY A 256 21.14 13.37 3.78
CA GLY A 256 20.48 14.37 4.64
C GLY A 256 19.21 13.88 5.34
N SER A 257 18.82 12.62 5.10
CA SER A 257 17.69 11.95 5.73
C SER A 257 18.09 11.13 6.97
N GLU A 258 17.11 10.56 7.65
CA GLU A 258 17.31 9.52 8.65
C GLU A 258 17.48 8.12 8.03
N ALA A 259 18.15 7.22 8.75
CA ALA A 259 18.24 5.82 8.34
C ALA A 259 16.93 5.13 8.73
N SER A 260 16.20 4.60 7.76
CA SER A 260 14.93 3.91 8.00
C SER A 260 14.77 2.71 7.07
N CYS A 261 13.93 1.76 7.46
CA CYS A 261 13.52 0.65 6.61
C CYS A 261 12.65 1.18 5.48
N ARG A 262 13.15 1.20 4.24
CA ARG A 262 12.45 1.81 3.11
C ARG A 262 11.96 0.76 2.13
N PRO A 263 10.69 0.77 1.75
CA PRO A 263 10.21 -0.09 0.68
C PRO A 263 10.98 0.15 -0.62
N TYR A 264 11.30 -0.93 -1.31
CA TYR A 264 11.56 -0.88 -2.74
C TYR A 264 10.26 -0.56 -3.47
N CYS A 265 10.37 0.07 -4.63
CA CYS A 265 9.23 0.44 -5.44
C CYS A 265 9.57 0.39 -6.92
N ASP A 266 8.54 0.13 -7.74
CA ASP A 266 8.55 0.33 -9.19
C ASP A 266 7.82 1.64 -9.52
N ASP A 267 6.80 2.01 -8.75
CA ASP A 267 6.08 3.28 -8.87
C ASP A 267 5.58 3.83 -7.51
N ASP A 268 4.94 5.00 -7.55
CA ASP A 268 4.50 5.72 -6.34
C ASP A 268 3.45 4.96 -5.52
N LEU A 269 2.68 4.05 -6.14
CA LEU A 269 1.64 3.28 -5.45
C LEU A 269 2.23 2.24 -4.49
N ASP A 270 3.45 1.77 -4.76
CA ASP A 270 4.15 0.83 -3.87
C ASP A 270 4.55 1.45 -2.54
N CYS A 271 4.63 2.78 -2.48
CA CYS A 271 5.29 3.47 -1.40
C CYS A 271 4.44 3.70 -0.15
N GLY A 272 3.11 3.73 -0.32
CA GLY A 272 2.15 3.88 0.77
C GLY A 272 2.30 5.16 1.60
N GLY A 273 1.19 5.62 2.19
CA GLY A 273 1.19 6.80 3.05
C GLY A 273 1.36 8.13 2.30
N GLY A 274 0.81 9.19 2.89
CA GLY A 274 0.66 10.45 2.20
C GLY A 274 1.97 11.15 1.90
N GLY A 275 2.16 11.51 0.62
CA GLY A 275 3.36 12.19 0.14
C GLY A 275 4.58 11.29 -0.01
N SER A 276 4.44 9.97 0.12
CA SER A 276 5.50 9.05 -0.25
C SER A 276 5.54 8.90 -1.78
N ALA A 277 6.74 8.90 -2.37
CA ALA A 277 6.95 8.71 -3.80
C ALA A 277 8.16 7.81 -4.07
N CYS A 278 8.14 7.11 -5.20
CA CYS A 278 9.21 6.24 -5.66
C CYS A 278 10.34 7.05 -6.30
N ALA A 279 11.16 7.67 -5.45
CA ALA A 279 11.98 8.81 -5.87
C ALA A 279 13.49 8.60 -5.77
N TRP A 280 13.96 7.55 -5.08
CA TRP A 280 15.38 7.39 -4.78
C TRP A 280 15.93 6.11 -5.41
N ASN A 281 16.88 6.24 -6.34
CA ASN A 281 17.53 5.09 -6.97
C ASN A 281 18.93 4.82 -6.38
N PHE A 282 19.26 3.54 -6.19
CA PHE A 282 20.62 3.14 -5.82
C PHE A 282 21.58 3.23 -7.00
N LEU A 283 22.81 3.68 -6.75
CA LEU A 283 23.83 3.75 -7.79
C LEU A 283 24.86 2.63 -7.65
N ASP A 284 25.38 2.19 -8.79
CA ASP A 284 26.47 1.24 -8.86
C ASP A 284 27.83 1.86 -8.50
N GLY A 285 28.89 1.06 -8.54
CA GLY A 285 30.25 1.53 -8.29
C GLY A 285 30.79 2.54 -9.32
N ALA A 286 30.14 2.71 -10.47
CA ALA A 286 30.44 3.72 -11.48
C ALA A 286 29.63 5.01 -11.29
N GLY A 287 28.58 4.98 -10.45
CA GLY A 287 27.66 6.08 -10.19
C GLY A 287 26.48 6.14 -11.15
N ASP A 288 26.21 5.04 -11.86
CA ASP A 288 25.06 4.87 -12.73
C ASP A 288 23.87 4.26 -11.94
N PRO A 289 22.62 4.66 -12.24
CA PRO A 289 21.42 4.05 -11.65
C PRO A 289 21.38 2.53 -11.81
N ILE A 290 21.03 1.83 -10.74
CA ILE A 290 20.77 0.39 -10.78
C ILE A 290 19.32 0.19 -11.22
N GLU A 291 19.13 -0.67 -12.22
CA GLU A 291 17.84 -1.00 -12.79
C GLU A 291 16.91 -1.66 -11.75
N ASP A 292 15.66 -1.18 -11.72
CA ASP A 292 14.60 -1.55 -10.78
C ASP A 292 15.04 -1.59 -9.31
N ALA A 293 15.92 -0.66 -8.91
CA ALA A 293 16.41 -0.51 -7.54
C ALA A 293 16.05 0.88 -6.98
N TRP A 294 14.77 1.22 -7.06
CA TRP A 294 14.20 2.42 -6.47
C TRP A 294 13.65 2.15 -5.08
N ILE A 295 13.64 3.17 -4.23
CA ILE A 295 13.05 3.14 -2.90
C ILE A 295 12.20 4.38 -2.66
N CYS A 296 11.23 4.18 -1.78
CA CYS A 296 10.27 5.21 -1.40
C CYS A 296 10.90 6.34 -0.59
N SER A 297 10.35 7.54 -0.73
CA SER A 297 10.55 8.62 0.24
C SER A 297 9.81 8.30 1.55
N THR A 298 10.08 9.06 2.62
CA THR A 298 9.38 8.82 3.89
C THR A 298 8.07 9.62 3.93
N PRO A 299 6.90 8.98 4.08
CA PRO A 299 5.64 9.69 4.32
C PRO A 299 5.72 10.42 5.66
N CYS A 300 5.48 11.73 5.65
CA CYS A 300 5.47 12.52 6.87
C CYS A 300 4.58 13.76 6.73
N ASP A 301 4.15 14.31 7.86
CA ASP A 301 3.35 15.55 7.88
C ASP A 301 4.27 16.78 8.03
N PRO A 302 4.29 17.71 7.06
CA PRO A 302 5.09 18.93 7.12
C PRO A 302 4.81 19.83 8.33
N LEU A 303 3.57 19.91 8.82
CA LEU A 303 3.16 20.77 9.94
C LEU A 303 3.66 20.21 11.27
N THR A 304 3.33 18.94 11.52
CA THR A 304 3.57 18.31 12.83
C THR A 304 4.91 17.60 12.89
N SER A 305 5.54 17.36 11.73
CA SER A 305 6.69 16.46 11.58
C SER A 305 6.42 15.06 12.13
N SER A 306 5.15 14.62 12.14
CA SER A 306 4.81 13.21 12.39
C SER A 306 5.30 12.34 11.24
N GLY A 307 5.75 11.13 11.54
CA GLY A 307 6.42 10.26 10.58
C GLY A 307 7.95 10.36 10.61
N CYS A 308 8.51 11.39 11.24
CA CYS A 308 9.97 11.55 11.38
C CYS A 308 10.46 11.29 12.82
N SER A 309 11.66 10.72 12.96
CA SER A 309 12.29 10.50 14.26
C SER A 309 12.63 11.81 14.99
N PRO A 310 12.84 11.77 16.31
CA PRO A 310 13.31 12.93 17.07
C PRO A 310 14.60 13.53 16.47
N GLY A 311 14.57 14.84 16.18
CA GLY A 311 15.69 15.54 15.53
C GLY A 311 15.55 15.67 14.01
N PHE A 312 14.52 15.07 13.41
CA PHE A 312 14.20 15.20 11.99
C PHE A 312 12.91 16.00 11.78
N GLY A 313 12.87 16.79 10.72
CA GLY A 313 11.71 17.57 10.31
C GLY A 313 11.19 17.05 8.97
N CYS A 314 9.88 16.97 8.85
CA CYS A 314 9.28 16.65 7.57
C CYS A 314 9.46 17.82 6.59
N ARG A 315 9.90 17.52 5.38
CA ARG A 315 10.11 18.50 4.33
C ARG A 315 9.47 18.03 3.05
N VAL A 316 8.93 18.99 2.31
CA VAL A 316 8.32 18.75 1.01
C VAL A 316 9.34 19.05 -0.08
N TYR A 317 9.47 18.11 -1.01
CA TYR A 317 10.35 18.18 -2.17
C TYR A 317 9.56 17.91 -3.45
N GLN A 318 10.16 18.28 -4.57
CA GLN A 318 9.69 17.87 -5.89
C GLN A 318 10.79 17.00 -6.52
N SER A 319 10.42 15.80 -6.97
CA SER A 319 11.28 14.88 -7.70
C SER A 319 11.69 15.50 -9.04
N ASP A 320 12.70 14.92 -9.69
CA ASP A 320 13.05 15.30 -11.07
C ASP A 320 11.92 14.97 -12.08
N GLY A 321 11.04 14.02 -11.73
CA GLY A 321 9.82 13.65 -12.46
C GLY A 321 8.69 14.67 -12.31
N GLY A 322 8.78 15.56 -11.32
CA GLY A 322 7.73 16.51 -10.97
C GLY A 322 6.79 16.00 -9.87
N ASP A 323 7.05 14.80 -9.36
CA ASP A 323 6.30 14.19 -8.27
C ASP A 323 6.64 14.87 -6.95
N ASP A 324 5.69 14.75 -6.07
CA ASP A 324 5.47 15.68 -5.01
C ASP A 324 5.61 14.88 -3.71
N LEU A 325 6.76 14.99 -3.06
CA LEU A 325 7.17 14.02 -2.05
C LEU A 325 7.52 14.64 -0.70
N THR A 326 7.37 13.86 0.35
CA THR A 326 7.82 14.18 1.70
C THR A 326 9.04 13.37 2.08
N GLU A 327 9.90 13.96 2.90
CA GLU A 327 11.13 13.33 3.32
C GLU A 327 11.57 13.86 4.70
N CYS A 328 12.04 12.95 5.55
CA CYS A 328 12.46 13.26 6.92
C CYS A 328 13.93 13.64 6.92
N THR A 329 14.20 14.94 6.99
CA THR A 329 15.56 15.47 6.94
C THR A 329 16.00 16.03 8.27
N ALA A 330 17.31 16.04 8.51
CA ALA A 330 17.87 16.53 9.77
C ALA A 330 17.37 17.95 10.04
N ALA A 331 16.69 18.16 11.18
CA ALA A 331 16.30 19.48 11.64
C ALA A 331 17.31 19.94 12.68
N ALA A 332 17.76 21.19 12.58
CA ALA A 332 18.59 21.76 13.62
C ALA A 332 17.83 21.74 14.96
N ALA A 333 18.49 21.21 16.00
CA ALA A 333 17.92 21.11 17.35
C ALA A 333 17.54 22.49 17.95
N GLU A 334 18.19 23.55 17.47
CA GLU A 334 17.85 24.96 17.65
C GLU A 334 17.71 25.63 16.27
N GLY A 335 16.99 25.00 15.35
CA GLY A 335 16.83 25.50 13.99
C GLY A 335 16.15 26.86 13.92
N GLY A 336 16.38 27.56 12.82
CA GLY A 336 15.80 28.87 12.54
C GLY A 336 14.28 28.82 12.61
N GLU A 337 13.71 29.75 13.37
CA GLU A 337 12.28 30.00 13.47
C GLU A 337 11.82 30.86 12.28
N ASP A 338 10.53 31.17 12.23
CA ASP A 338 9.99 32.04 11.19
C ASP A 338 10.77 33.36 11.06
N GLY A 339 11.26 33.63 9.85
CA GLY A 339 12.04 34.85 9.55
C GLY A 339 13.55 34.67 9.59
N ASP A 340 14.07 33.61 10.19
CA ASP A 340 15.51 33.39 10.28
C ASP A 340 16.13 33.07 8.91
N PRO A 341 17.34 33.57 8.61
CA PRO A 341 18.02 33.26 7.35
C PRO A 341 18.41 31.78 7.32
N CYS A 342 18.27 31.16 6.15
CA CYS A 342 18.66 29.78 5.93
C CYS A 342 19.34 29.63 4.58
N ASP A 343 20.27 28.68 4.49
CA ASP A 343 20.92 28.28 3.24
C ASP A 343 20.37 26.93 2.75
N SER A 344 19.77 26.14 3.64
CA SER A 344 19.27 24.79 3.39
C SER A 344 18.09 24.40 4.31
N GLN A 345 17.39 23.33 3.96
CA GLN A 345 16.26 22.80 4.75
C GLN A 345 16.65 22.39 6.18
N THR A 346 17.92 22.04 6.40
CA THR A 346 18.43 21.58 7.70
C THR A 346 18.68 22.73 8.68
N ASP A 347 18.74 23.97 8.17
CA ASP A 347 18.92 25.16 9.01
C ASP A 347 17.63 25.51 9.76
N CYS A 348 16.48 25.10 9.25
CA CYS A 348 15.17 25.44 9.81
C CYS A 348 14.71 24.43 10.86
N ALA A 349 13.95 24.91 11.83
CA ALA A 349 13.31 24.07 12.85
C ALA A 349 12.31 23.07 12.23
N ARG A 350 11.83 22.11 13.03
CA ARG A 350 10.70 21.25 12.64
C ARG A 350 9.46 22.12 12.34
N GLY A 351 8.61 21.71 11.41
CA GLY A 351 7.46 22.51 10.96
C GLY A 351 7.81 23.72 10.07
N HIS A 352 9.09 23.93 9.73
CA HIS A 352 9.53 25.06 8.91
C HIS A 352 10.20 24.60 7.61
N THR A 353 10.12 25.43 6.57
CA THR A 353 10.79 25.23 5.28
C THR A 353 11.69 26.41 4.94
N CYS A 354 12.84 26.14 4.34
CA CYS A 354 13.75 27.15 3.84
C CYS A 354 13.33 27.58 2.44
N ILE A 355 12.65 28.72 2.34
CA ILE A 355 12.06 29.21 1.10
C ILE A 355 12.51 30.63 0.76
N SER A 356 12.57 30.92 -0.53
CA SER A 356 12.72 32.29 -1.01
C SER A 356 11.36 33.01 -1.02
N ALA A 357 11.10 33.84 -0.02
CA ALA A 357 9.95 34.73 0.05
C ALA A 357 10.42 36.20 0.00
N ASP A 358 9.80 37.01 -0.86
CA ASP A 358 10.06 38.46 -0.97
C ASP A 358 11.53 38.86 -1.23
N GLY A 359 12.28 37.97 -1.90
CA GLY A 359 13.69 38.20 -2.24
C GLY A 359 14.69 37.88 -1.13
N ASN A 360 14.24 37.34 0.01
CA ASN A 360 15.10 36.76 1.04
C ASN A 360 14.89 35.24 1.11
N ILE A 361 15.91 34.49 1.51
CA ILE A 361 15.81 33.05 1.77
C ILE A 361 15.81 32.89 3.29
N THR A 362 14.69 32.44 3.81
CA THR A 362 14.42 32.42 5.25
C THR A 362 13.52 31.25 5.61
N CYS A 363 13.64 30.77 6.83
CA CYS A 363 12.75 29.77 7.39
C CYS A 363 11.32 30.34 7.48
N ARG A 364 10.35 29.54 7.07
CA ARG A 364 8.93 29.85 7.15
C ARG A 364 8.15 28.65 7.67
N GLU A 365 7.22 28.90 8.57
CA GLU A 365 6.33 27.87 9.10
C GLU A 365 5.41 27.33 7.98
N TYR A 366 5.22 26.02 7.92
CA TYR A 366 4.23 25.40 7.03
C TYR A 366 2.80 25.74 7.47
N CYS A 367 1.85 25.74 6.53
CA CYS A 367 0.42 25.88 6.81
C CYS A 367 -0.40 25.11 5.79
N VAL A 368 -1.63 24.72 6.14
CA VAL A 368 -2.59 24.18 5.17
C VAL A 368 -3.34 25.33 4.54
N ARG A 369 -3.41 25.39 3.21
CA ARG A 369 -4.11 26.46 2.48
C ARG A 369 -5.62 26.51 2.72
N ALA A 370 -6.23 25.35 3.02
CA ALA A 370 -7.64 25.25 3.37
C ALA A 370 -7.92 25.61 4.85
N GLY A 371 -6.88 25.72 5.69
CA GLY A 371 -6.98 26.10 7.11
C GLY A 371 -6.50 27.54 7.32
N ASP A 372 -7.41 28.44 7.69
CA ASP A 372 -7.03 29.83 8.00
C ASP A 372 -6.34 29.98 9.38
N ASP A 373 -6.22 28.91 10.17
CA ASP A 373 -5.82 28.93 11.59
C ASP A 373 -4.42 28.35 11.88
N ASP A 374 -3.70 27.84 10.88
CA ASP A 374 -2.36 27.22 11.10
C ASP A 374 -1.25 28.26 11.27
N CYS A 375 -1.49 29.50 10.82
CA CYS A 375 -0.49 30.55 10.89
C CYS A 375 -0.57 31.37 12.18
N PRO A 376 0.57 31.80 12.74
CA PRO A 376 0.60 32.73 13.86
C PRO A 376 -0.18 34.01 13.59
N ASP A 377 -0.67 34.64 14.68
CA ASP A 377 -1.53 35.82 14.63
C ASP A 377 -1.02 36.90 13.65
N GLY A 378 -1.82 37.18 12.61
CA GLY A 378 -1.57 38.24 11.64
C GLY A 378 -0.77 37.81 10.40
N LEU A 379 -0.38 36.55 10.31
CA LEU A 379 0.15 35.95 9.09
C LEU A 379 -0.96 35.24 8.31
N THR A 380 -0.70 35.01 7.03
CA THR A 380 -1.64 34.30 6.14
C THR A 380 -0.94 33.16 5.45
N CYS A 381 -1.66 32.07 5.20
CA CYS A 381 -1.09 30.95 4.46
C CYS A 381 -0.90 31.31 2.98
N ARG A 382 0.35 31.44 2.56
CA ARG A 382 0.73 31.74 1.18
C ARG A 382 1.08 30.45 0.45
N GLN A 383 0.59 30.33 -0.78
CA GLN A 383 0.94 29.19 -1.62
C GLN A 383 2.42 29.25 -1.97
N ILE A 384 3.10 28.11 -1.85
CA ILE A 384 4.43 27.98 -2.42
C ILE A 384 4.27 27.68 -3.90
N GLU A 385 4.78 28.56 -4.77
CA GLU A 385 4.68 28.37 -6.22
C GLU A 385 5.40 27.07 -6.63
N GLY A 386 4.65 26.14 -7.21
CA GLY A 386 5.17 24.86 -7.68
C GLY A 386 5.39 23.83 -6.57
N LEU A 387 4.88 24.04 -5.35
CA LEU A 387 4.83 22.95 -4.38
C LEU A 387 3.63 22.03 -4.60
N PRO A 388 3.78 20.81 -4.07
CA PRO A 388 2.75 19.82 -4.06
C PRO A 388 1.43 20.12 -3.41
N THR A 389 0.45 19.39 -3.92
CA THR A 389 -0.63 18.85 -3.10
C THR A 389 -0.20 17.47 -2.59
N ILE A 390 -0.05 17.29 -1.28
CA ILE A 390 0.26 15.98 -0.67
C ILE A 390 -1.07 15.38 -0.20
N ASP A 391 -1.49 14.24 -0.74
CA ASP A 391 -2.76 13.58 -0.39
C ASP A 391 -4.00 14.49 -0.46
N GLY A 392 -4.07 15.33 -1.49
CA GLY A 392 -5.16 16.29 -1.64
C GLY A 392 -5.05 17.53 -0.72
N VAL A 393 -4.01 17.62 0.12
CA VAL A 393 -3.74 18.76 0.99
C VAL A 393 -2.76 19.73 0.32
N GLU A 394 -3.23 20.94 0.03
CA GLU A 394 -2.36 22.04 -0.45
C GLU A 394 -1.60 22.65 0.73
N TYR A 395 -0.28 22.46 0.76
CA TYR A 395 0.59 23.11 1.73
C TYR A 395 1.07 24.48 1.26
N GLY A 396 1.26 25.38 2.21
CA GLY A 396 1.80 26.71 2.01
C GLY A 396 2.83 27.06 3.08
N TYR A 397 3.09 28.35 3.19
CA TYR A 397 3.92 28.93 4.24
C TYR A 397 3.28 30.18 4.83
N CYS A 398 3.51 30.42 6.11
CA CYS A 398 3.00 31.60 6.79
C CYS A 398 3.79 32.85 6.41
N SER A 399 3.11 33.90 5.93
CA SER A 399 3.73 35.19 5.61
C SER A 399 2.77 36.37 5.58
#